data_AF-A0A3M3YCF3-F1
#
_entry.id   AF-A0A3M3YCF3-F1
#
_cell.length_a   1.000
_cell.length_b   1.000
_cell.length_c   1.000
_cell.angle_alpha   90.00
_cell.angle_beta   90.00
_cell.angle_gamma   90.00
#
_symmetry.space_group_name_H-M   'P 1'
#
loop_
_entity.id
_entity.type
_entity.pdbx_description
1 polymer ?
#
loop_
_entity_poly.entity_id
_entity_poly.type
_entity_poly.pdbx_seq_one_letter_code
_entity_poly.pdbx_strand_id
1 'polypeptide(L)'
;MKTTMLRVTGCSNSSYWYAGRVGSVFQFLGQDAGEYLTREPSGFVNIIKIADAELVDVTPAQPGPPEVCEDVPFRVSLDVYFSGLQIDNQKEFVEIVRFATQDVLTDRYPSATIGVV
;
A
#
# COMPACT_ATOMS: atom_id res chain seq x y z
N MET A 1 -7.45 8.16 -24.77
CA MET A 1 -6.59 7.23 -25.56
C MET A 1 -6.73 5.86 -24.93
N LYS A 2 -6.94 4.80 -25.73
CA LYS A 2 -6.95 3.42 -25.22
C LYS A 2 -5.51 2.94 -25.06
N THR A 3 -5.21 2.29 -23.94
CA THR A 3 -3.90 1.68 -23.68
C THR A 3 -4.05 0.18 -23.71
N THR A 4 -3.32 -0.48 -24.61
CA THR A 4 -3.28 -1.95 -24.67
C THR A 4 -2.50 -2.48 -23.46
N MET A 5 -3.10 -3.42 -22.74
CA MET A 5 -2.54 -4.08 -21.56
C MET A 5 -2.66 -5.59 -21.66
N LEU A 6 -1.95 -6.31 -20.79
CA LEU A 6 -1.98 -7.77 -20.72
C LEU A 6 -2.83 -8.22 -19.53
N ARG A 7 -3.91 -8.95 -19.79
CA ARG A 7 -4.68 -9.60 -18.73
C ARG A 7 -4.26 -11.06 -18.64
N VAL A 8 -3.89 -11.50 -17.43
CA VAL A 8 -3.60 -12.92 -17.17
C VAL A 8 -4.93 -13.68 -17.13
N THR A 9 -5.11 -14.67 -17.99
CA THR A 9 -6.34 -15.48 -18.09
C THR A 9 -6.18 -16.86 -17.47
N GLY A 10 -4.94 -17.32 -17.30
CA GLY A 10 -4.61 -18.60 -16.70
C GLY A 10 -3.14 -18.70 -16.32
N CYS A 11 -2.72 -19.90 -15.94
CA CYS A 11 -1.32 -20.22 -15.76
C CYS A 11 -1.08 -21.70 -16.03
N SER A 12 -0.38 -21.99 -17.12
CA SER A 12 -0.05 -23.35 -17.55
C SER A 12 1.01 -24.04 -16.66
N ASN A 13 1.80 -23.27 -15.89
CA ASN A 13 2.83 -23.79 -14.99
C ASN A 13 2.91 -22.97 -13.69
N SER A 14 2.64 -23.62 -12.55
CA SER A 14 2.61 -22.98 -11.23
C SER A 14 3.93 -22.37 -10.77
N SER A 15 5.06 -22.66 -11.42
CA SER A 15 6.36 -22.06 -11.10
C SER A 15 6.59 -20.69 -11.73
N TYR A 16 5.71 -20.22 -12.61
CA TYR A 16 5.84 -18.87 -13.18
C TYR A 16 5.48 -17.79 -12.17
N TRP A 17 6.12 -16.62 -12.30
CA TRP A 17 5.94 -15.48 -11.39
C TRP A 17 4.49 -14.96 -11.31
N TYR A 18 3.69 -15.25 -12.34
CA TYR A 18 2.29 -14.87 -12.45
C TYR A 18 1.29 -15.97 -12.05
N ALA A 19 1.73 -17.11 -11.51
CA ALA A 19 0.85 -18.22 -11.16
C ALA A 19 -0.29 -17.86 -10.20
N GLY A 20 -0.05 -16.94 -9.26
CA GLY A 20 -1.07 -16.42 -8.34
C GLY A 20 -1.77 -15.14 -8.82
N ARG A 21 -1.67 -14.79 -10.10
CA ARG A 21 -2.08 -13.47 -10.63
C ARG A 21 -3.14 -13.55 -11.72
N VAL A 22 -3.83 -14.68 -11.86
CA VAL A 22 -4.95 -14.83 -12.80
C VAL A 22 -6.01 -13.74 -12.53
N GLY A 23 -6.43 -13.05 -13.59
CA GLY A 23 -7.32 -11.89 -13.54
C GLY A 23 -6.60 -10.53 -13.41
N SER A 24 -5.33 -10.51 -13.02
CA SER A 24 -4.54 -9.27 -12.95
C SER A 24 -4.24 -8.72 -14.35
N VAL A 25 -4.05 -7.40 -14.41
CA VAL A 25 -3.70 -6.68 -15.64
C VAL A 25 -2.33 -6.02 -15.46
N PHE A 26 -1.47 -6.17 -16.46
CA PHE A 26 -0.11 -5.60 -16.47
C PHE A 26 0.15 -4.82 -17.76
N GLN A 27 1.17 -3.97 -17.72
CA GLN A 27 1.56 -3.19 -18.88
C GLN A 27 2.05 -4.08 -20.02
N PHE A 28 1.52 -3.89 -21.24
CA PHE A 28 2.09 -4.50 -22.43
C PHE A 28 3.32 -3.72 -22.90
N LEU A 29 4.48 -4.38 -22.98
CA LEU A 29 5.72 -3.78 -23.48
C LEU A 29 6.07 -4.26 -24.89
N GLY A 30 5.54 -5.39 -25.32
CA GLY A 30 5.83 -6.02 -26.61
C GLY A 30 5.63 -7.53 -26.57
N GLN A 31 6.02 -8.19 -27.66
CA GLN A 31 5.92 -9.64 -27.81
C GLN A 31 7.24 -10.17 -28.38
N ASP A 32 7.69 -11.32 -27.87
CA ASP A 32 8.84 -12.05 -28.39
C ASP A 32 8.63 -13.55 -28.24
N ALA A 33 9.06 -14.35 -29.22
CA ALA A 33 9.17 -15.82 -29.15
C ALA A 33 8.03 -16.59 -28.41
N GLY A 34 6.77 -16.24 -28.62
CA GLY A 34 5.62 -16.92 -27.99
C GLY A 34 5.26 -16.40 -26.59
N GLU A 35 5.82 -15.27 -26.19
CA GLU A 35 5.68 -14.61 -24.91
C GLU A 35 5.33 -13.14 -25.08
N TYR A 36 4.64 -12.59 -24.10
CA TYR A 36 4.43 -11.17 -23.95
C TYR A 36 5.41 -10.60 -22.92
N LEU A 37 6.02 -9.47 -23.26
CA LEU A 37 6.87 -8.70 -22.36
C LEU A 37 6.01 -7.75 -21.54
N THR A 38 6.28 -7.69 -20.24
CA THR A 38 5.50 -6.92 -19.28
C THR A 38 6.37 -6.38 -18.15
N ARG A 39 5.82 -5.48 -17.33
CA ARG A 39 6.45 -5.01 -16.10
C ARG A 39 5.74 -5.61 -14.88
N GLU A 40 6.48 -6.34 -14.06
CA GLU A 40 5.95 -6.90 -12.81
C GLU A 40 5.84 -5.81 -11.71
N PRO A 41 5.14 -6.07 -10.58
CA PRO A 41 4.88 -5.03 -9.57
C PRO A 41 6.12 -4.43 -8.91
N SER A 42 7.24 -5.17 -8.85
CA SER A 42 8.52 -4.67 -8.34
C SER A 42 9.21 -3.70 -9.32
N GLY A 43 8.68 -3.58 -10.55
CA GLY A 43 9.19 -2.73 -11.61
C GLY A 43 10.12 -3.40 -12.60
N PHE A 44 10.47 -4.69 -12.45
CA PHE A 44 11.31 -5.38 -13.44
C PHE A 44 10.53 -5.80 -14.69
N VAL A 45 11.24 -5.93 -15.83
CA VAL A 45 10.67 -6.51 -17.05
C VAL A 45 10.66 -8.03 -16.89
N ASN A 46 9.51 -8.63 -17.18
CA ASN A 46 9.31 -10.07 -17.11
C ASN A 46 8.43 -10.53 -18.28
N ILE A 47 8.19 -11.83 -18.38
CA ILE A 47 7.43 -12.45 -19.48
C ILE A 47 6.16 -13.14 -18.97
N ILE A 48 5.12 -13.15 -19.80
CA ILE A 48 3.92 -13.99 -19.63
C ILE A 48 3.72 -14.80 -20.91
N LYS A 49 3.42 -16.09 -20.81
CA LYS A 49 3.16 -16.91 -21.99
C LYS A 49 1.92 -16.42 -22.71
N ILE A 50 1.94 -16.38 -24.04
CA ILE A 50 0.77 -15.95 -24.83
C ILE A 50 -0.46 -16.80 -24.53
N ALA A 51 -0.28 -18.10 -24.28
CA ALA A 51 -1.38 -19.00 -23.94
C ALA A 51 -2.07 -18.66 -22.61
N ASP A 52 -1.40 -17.93 -21.73
CA ASP A 52 -1.86 -17.62 -20.37
C ASP A 52 -2.35 -16.16 -20.21
N ALA A 53 -2.36 -15.38 -21.30
CA ALA A 53 -2.79 -13.98 -21.26
C ALA A 53 -3.45 -13.51 -22.57
N GLU A 54 -4.26 -12.46 -22.45
CA GLU A 54 -4.88 -11.77 -23.58
C GLU A 54 -4.53 -10.28 -23.57
N LEU A 55 -4.49 -9.66 -24.76
CA LEU A 55 -4.37 -8.22 -24.89
C LEU A 55 -5.75 -7.58 -24.69
N VAL A 56 -5.84 -6.61 -23.79
CA VAL A 56 -7.06 -5.87 -23.49
C VAL A 56 -6.85 -4.38 -23.68
N ASP A 57 -7.82 -3.72 -24.29
CA ASP A 57 -7.83 -2.26 -24.36
C ASP A 57 -8.39 -1.69 -23.06
N VAL A 58 -7.51 -1.13 -22.24
CA VAL A 58 -7.93 -0.39 -21.06
C VAL A 58 -8.09 1.06 -21.48
N THR A 59 -9.32 1.55 -21.42
CA THR A 59 -9.50 3.00 -21.35
C THR A 59 -9.03 3.37 -19.95
N PRO A 60 -7.97 4.19 -19.79
CA PRO A 60 -7.64 4.68 -18.47
C PRO A 60 -8.93 5.31 -17.96
N ALA A 61 -9.50 4.72 -16.90
CA ALA A 61 -10.48 5.43 -16.12
C ALA A 61 -9.82 6.78 -15.88
N GLN A 62 -10.53 7.88 -16.19
CA GLN A 62 -10.09 9.16 -15.65
C GLN A 62 -9.73 8.86 -14.19
N PRO A 63 -8.49 9.18 -13.73
CA PRO A 63 -8.16 8.93 -12.35
C PRO A 63 -9.37 9.46 -11.59
N GLY A 64 -10.04 8.57 -10.85
CA GLY A 64 -11.06 9.05 -9.92
C GLY A 64 -10.42 10.23 -9.21
N PRO A 65 -11.17 11.34 -9.00
CA PRO A 65 -10.61 12.54 -8.36
C PRO A 65 -9.64 12.06 -7.29
N PRO A 66 -8.35 12.45 -7.41
CA PRO A 66 -7.21 11.74 -6.82
C PRO A 66 -7.66 11.26 -5.46
N GLU A 67 -7.65 9.93 -5.22
CA GLU A 67 -8.16 9.32 -3.98
C GLU A 67 -7.90 10.34 -2.90
N VAL A 68 -8.97 11.06 -2.52
CA VAL A 68 -8.80 12.11 -1.53
C VAL A 68 -8.32 11.26 -0.38
N CYS A 69 -7.13 11.56 0.15
CA CYS A 69 -6.84 11.15 1.51
C CYS A 69 -7.99 11.75 2.30
N GLU A 70 -9.10 11.02 2.40
CA GLU A 70 -10.18 11.41 3.25
C GLU A 70 -9.48 11.65 4.58
N ASP A 71 -9.83 12.76 5.22
CA ASP A 71 -9.39 13.07 6.57
C ASP A 71 -10.06 12.05 7.53
N VAL A 72 -9.79 10.76 7.28
CA VAL A 72 -10.28 9.65 8.06
C VAL A 72 -9.38 9.62 9.27
N PRO A 73 -9.90 9.86 10.48
CA PRO A 73 -9.11 9.75 11.68
C PRO A 73 -8.61 8.31 11.78
N PHE A 74 -7.29 8.12 11.72
CA PHE A 74 -6.66 6.85 12.03
C PHE A 74 -6.23 6.83 13.49
N ARG A 75 -6.27 5.65 14.12
CA ARG A 75 -5.84 5.45 15.51
C ARG A 75 -4.49 4.77 15.54
N VAL A 76 -3.60 5.29 16.39
CA VAL A 76 -2.31 4.67 16.70
C VAL A 76 -2.29 4.39 18.20
N SER A 77 -1.95 3.15 18.58
CA SER A 77 -1.73 2.77 19.98
C SER A 77 -0.24 2.70 20.25
N LEU A 78 0.20 3.26 21.37
CA LEU A 78 1.59 3.24 21.82
C LEU A 78 1.66 2.70 23.25
N ASP A 79 2.32 1.56 23.43
CA ASP A 79 2.63 1.03 24.76
C ASP A 79 3.96 1.61 25.23
N VAL A 80 3.95 2.33 26.37
CA VAL A 80 5.15 2.96 26.94
C VAL A 80 5.55 2.22 28.21
N TYR A 81 6.78 1.72 28.23
CA TYR A 81 7.35 1.04 29.37
C TYR A 81 8.36 1.92 30.08
N PHE A 82 8.19 2.05 31.39
CA PHE A 82 9.08 2.77 32.28
C PHE A 82 9.75 1.77 33.22
N SER A 83 11.08 1.84 33.38
CA SER A 83 11.79 1.02 34.35
C SER A 83 12.44 1.91 35.42
N GLY A 84 12.43 1.45 36.67
CA GLY A 84 13.11 2.14 37.78
C GLY A 84 12.49 3.46 38.24
N LEU A 85 11.31 3.83 37.76
CA LEU A 85 10.59 5.03 38.20
C LEU A 85 9.82 4.77 39.50
N GLN A 86 10.08 5.58 40.52
CA GLN A 86 9.17 5.68 41.67
C GLN A 86 8.09 6.70 41.32
N ILE A 87 6.86 6.23 41.22
CA ILE A 87 5.70 7.05 40.91
C ILE A 87 4.87 7.16 42.18
N ASP A 88 4.92 8.32 42.82
CA ASP A 88 4.17 8.58 44.05
C ASP A 88 2.68 8.84 43.76
N ASN A 89 2.37 9.28 42.53
CA ASN A 89 1.01 9.58 42.08
C ASN A 89 0.82 9.18 40.61
N GLN A 90 0.14 8.06 40.39
CA GLN A 90 -0.11 7.52 39.06
C GLN A 90 -0.89 8.50 38.15
N LYS A 91 -1.83 9.26 38.71
CA LYS A 91 -2.65 10.19 37.93
C LYS A 91 -1.84 11.35 37.40
N GLU A 92 -0.98 11.91 38.24
CA GLU A 92 -0.06 12.99 37.85
C GLU A 92 0.94 12.52 36.79
N PHE A 93 1.46 11.30 36.94
CA PHE A 93 2.36 10.71 35.96
C PHE A 93 1.71 10.55 34.57
N VAL A 94 0.47 10.06 34.52
CA VAL A 94 -0.29 9.94 33.25
C VAL A 94 -0.49 11.30 32.59
N GLU A 95 -0.79 12.35 33.37
CA GLU A 95 -0.93 13.70 32.84
C GLU A 95 0.38 14.26 32.26
N ILE A 96 1.53 13.97 32.90
CA ILE A 96 2.84 14.36 32.39
C ILE A 96 3.13 13.68 31.05
N VAL A 97 2.89 12.37 30.94
CA VAL A 97 3.09 11.62 29.68
C VAL A 97 2.16 12.13 28.59
N ARG A 98 0.88 12.41 28.92
CA ARG A 98 -0.09 13.01 27.99
C ARG A 98 0.41 14.35 27.47
N PHE A 99 0.85 15.24 28.36
CA PHE A 99 1.34 16.56 27.99
C PHE A 99 2.59 16.50 27.11
N ALA A 100 3.60 15.73 27.52
CA ALA A 100 4.84 15.58 26.77
C ALA A 100 4.60 15.03 25.36
N THR A 101 3.68 14.07 25.22
CA THR A 101 3.33 13.51 23.90
C THR A 101 2.57 14.52 23.05
N GLN A 102 1.65 15.30 23.66
CA GLN A 102 0.89 16.34 22.96
C GLN A 102 1.81 17.43 22.41
N ASP A 103 2.75 17.91 23.22
CA ASP A 103 3.73 18.92 22.83
C ASP A 103 4.54 18.45 21.60
N VAL A 104 5.15 17.27 21.68
CA VAL A 104 5.95 16.67 20.59
C VAL A 104 5.13 16.47 19.31
N LEU A 105 3.89 16.02 19.42
CA LEU A 105 3.05 15.78 18.24
C LEU A 105 2.53 17.08 17.64
N THR A 106 2.19 18.09 18.44
CA THR A 106 1.68 19.37 17.92
C THR A 106 2.73 20.24 17.26
N ASP A 107 4.01 20.12 17.66
CA ASP A 107 5.13 20.78 16.97
C ASP A 107 5.19 20.40 15.49
N ARG A 108 4.97 19.11 15.18
CA ARG A 108 5.03 18.58 13.82
C ARG A 108 3.66 18.49 13.13
N TYR A 109 2.58 18.33 13.90
CA TYR A 109 1.22 18.11 13.42
C TYR A 109 0.21 18.91 14.28
N PRO A 110 -0.05 20.19 13.96
CA PRO A 110 -0.86 21.08 14.79
C PRO A 110 -2.30 20.62 15.04
N SER A 111 -2.84 19.79 14.14
CA SER A 111 -4.21 19.24 14.23
C SER A 111 -4.30 17.93 15.01
N ALA A 112 -3.18 17.38 15.50
CA ALA A 112 -3.17 16.11 16.22
C ALA A 112 -3.82 16.26 17.61
N THR A 113 -4.76 15.37 17.91
CA THR A 113 -5.38 15.26 19.24
C THR A 113 -5.03 13.92 19.85
N ILE A 114 -4.52 13.91 21.09
CA ILE A 114 -4.16 12.68 21.80
C ILE A 114 -5.22 12.36 22.86
N GLY A 115 -5.76 11.16 22.79
CA GLY A 115 -6.41 10.51 23.92
C GLY A 115 -5.45 9.50 24.54
N VAL A 116 -5.13 9.65 25.82
CA VAL A 116 -4.49 8.57 26.61
C VAL A 116 -5.64 7.75 27.20
N VAL A 117 -5.72 6.48 26.83
CA VAL A 117 -6.76 5.54 27.30
C VAL A 117 -6.20 4.70 28.43
#